data_AF-A0AAC8QF15-F1
#
_entry.id   AF-A0AAC8QF15-F1
#
_cell.length_a   1.000
_cell.length_b   1.000
_cell.length_c   1.000
_cell.angle_alpha   90.00
_cell.angle_beta   90.00
_cell.angle_gamma   90.00
#
_symmetry.space_group_name_H-M   'P 1'
#
loop_
_entity.id
_entity.type
_entity.pdbx_description
1 polymer ?
#
loop_
_entity_poly.entity_id
_entity_poly.type
_entity_poly.pdbx_seq_one_letter_code
_entity_poly.pdbx_strand_id
1 'polypeptide(L)'
;MSNGADVEQLDAPPPISAELRAKILSDPNVAKMAAELEMDLEVFVNTVGYYMNNPGVEPAFLVVSDENLKKMGVEAPTAEALEANVRASVEAFKAGQAPSGFEDARKKGVDLASQGGKPVETKADPGLDDAIKKGRTTLKP
;
A
#
# COMPACT_ATOMS: atom_id res chain seq x y z
N MET A 1 29.97 15.54 19.50
CA MET A 1 29.74 16.96 19.17
C MET A 1 29.51 17.06 17.67
N SER A 2 28.27 16.89 17.23
CA SER A 2 27.80 17.17 15.85
C SER A 2 26.33 16.71 15.75
N ASN A 3 25.41 17.42 16.40
CA ASN A 3 23.96 17.13 16.34
C ASN A 3 23.18 18.44 16.17
N GLY A 4 23.52 19.19 15.12
CA GLY A 4 22.94 20.51 14.86
C GLY A 4 22.63 20.82 13.40
N ALA A 5 22.87 19.90 12.47
CA ALA A 5 22.74 20.17 11.03
C ALA A 5 21.45 19.60 10.39
N ASP A 6 20.75 18.66 11.04
CA ASP A 6 19.70 17.90 10.35
C ASP A 6 18.30 18.56 10.36
N VAL A 7 18.16 19.76 10.95
CA VAL A 7 16.87 20.49 11.01
C VAL A 7 16.81 21.64 10.00
N GLU A 8 17.93 22.00 9.37
CA GLU A 8 17.97 23.11 8.39
C GLU A 8 17.36 22.75 7.02
N GLN A 9 17.01 21.49 6.79
CA GLN A 9 16.41 21.05 5.52
C GLN A 9 14.87 21.04 5.55
N LEU A 10 14.27 21.99 6.28
CA LEU A 10 12.86 22.36 6.14
C LEU A 10 12.68 23.58 5.21
N ASP A 11 13.70 23.92 4.42
CA ASP A 11 13.54 24.94 3.40
C ASP A 11 12.53 24.46 2.35
N ALA A 12 11.46 25.24 2.19
CA ALA A 12 10.43 24.98 1.19
C ALA A 12 11.09 24.74 -0.18
N PRO A 13 10.60 23.77 -0.97
CA PRO A 13 11.22 23.41 -2.23
C PRO A 13 11.33 24.64 -3.13
N PRO A 14 12.45 24.79 -3.85
CA PRO A 14 12.70 25.98 -4.65
C PRO A 14 11.58 26.14 -5.70
N PRO A 15 11.21 27.38 -6.03
CA PRO A 15 10.17 27.64 -7.00
C PRO A 15 10.57 27.05 -8.36
N ILE A 16 9.61 26.36 -8.98
CA ILE A 16 9.80 25.70 -10.29
C ILE A 16 9.41 26.63 -11.44
N SER A 17 9.82 26.29 -12.67
CA SER A 17 9.45 27.07 -13.86
C SER A 17 7.93 27.10 -14.07
N ALA A 18 7.42 28.22 -14.61
CA ALA A 18 6.00 28.41 -14.85
C ALA A 18 5.38 27.33 -15.77
N GLU A 19 6.15 26.86 -16.74
CA GLU A 19 5.74 25.79 -17.66
C GLU A 19 5.56 24.45 -16.95
N LEU A 20 6.51 24.09 -16.08
CA LEU A 20 6.43 22.84 -15.31
C LEU A 20 5.29 22.92 -14.29
N ARG A 21 5.11 24.08 -13.65
CA ARG A 21 3.97 24.34 -12.76
C ARG A 21 2.64 24.16 -13.46
N ALA A 22 2.48 24.72 -14.65
CA ALA A 22 1.25 24.56 -15.45
C ALA A 22 1.02 23.10 -15.86
N LYS A 23 2.09 22.35 -16.17
CA LYS A 23 2.01 20.92 -16.50
C LYS A 23 1.62 20.05 -15.30
N ILE A 24 2.07 20.39 -14.10
CA ILE A 24 1.66 19.67 -12.88
C ILE A 24 0.20 20.02 -12.56
N LEU A 25 -0.17 21.30 -12.60
CA LEU A 25 -1.53 21.76 -12.32
C LEU A 25 -2.58 21.33 -13.36
N SER A 26 -2.17 20.85 -14.54
CA SER A 26 -3.10 20.31 -15.52
C SER A 26 -3.63 18.92 -15.14
N ASP A 27 -2.99 18.22 -14.21
CA ASP A 27 -3.51 16.98 -13.66
C ASP A 27 -4.62 17.28 -12.63
N PRO A 28 -5.88 16.83 -12.89
CA PRO A 28 -7.01 17.10 -12.01
C PRO A 28 -6.88 16.47 -10.61
N ASN A 29 -5.98 15.52 -10.41
CA ASN A 29 -5.77 14.85 -9.13
C ASN A 29 -4.78 15.60 -8.22
N VAL A 30 -3.98 16.52 -8.74
CA VAL A 30 -2.93 17.20 -7.96
C VAL A 30 -3.52 17.97 -6.76
N ALA A 31 -4.66 18.63 -6.95
CA ALA A 31 -5.34 19.31 -5.85
C ALA A 31 -5.85 18.34 -4.77
N LYS A 32 -6.29 17.15 -5.18
CA LYS A 32 -6.76 16.11 -4.25
C LYS A 32 -5.60 15.51 -3.46
N MET A 33 -4.49 15.19 -4.15
CA MET A 33 -3.29 14.64 -3.51
C MET A 33 -2.68 15.63 -2.51
N ALA A 34 -2.63 16.91 -2.84
CA ALA A 34 -2.17 17.93 -1.89
C ALA A 34 -3.05 17.97 -0.62
N ALA A 35 -4.38 17.89 -0.78
CA ALA A 35 -5.30 17.87 0.35
C ALA A 35 -5.20 16.57 1.19
N GLU A 36 -5.05 15.41 0.54
CA GLU A 36 -4.87 14.11 1.22
C GLU A 36 -3.59 14.06 2.05
N LEU A 37 -2.55 14.77 1.62
CA LEU A 37 -1.29 14.89 2.34
C LEU A 37 -1.25 16.05 3.35
N GLU A 38 -2.37 16.77 3.50
CA GLU A 38 -2.46 17.97 4.34
C GLU A 38 -1.37 19.02 4.00
N MET A 39 -1.01 19.10 2.71
CA MET A 39 0.00 20.02 2.19
C MET A 39 -0.64 21.16 1.39
N ASP A 40 -0.07 22.35 1.50
CA ASP A 40 -0.43 23.45 0.61
C ASP A 40 -0.13 23.09 -0.85
N LEU A 41 -1.09 23.37 -1.74
CA LEU A 41 -1.00 23.05 -3.17
C LEU A 41 0.27 23.62 -3.81
N GLU A 42 0.66 24.84 -3.41
CA GLU A 42 1.87 25.48 -3.92
C GLU A 42 3.14 24.74 -3.49
N VAL A 43 3.23 24.36 -2.22
CA VAL A 43 4.36 23.58 -1.68
C VAL A 43 4.42 22.22 -2.37
N PHE A 44 3.28 21.53 -2.51
CA PHE A 44 3.20 20.24 -3.19
C PHE A 44 3.70 20.33 -4.64
N VAL A 45 3.23 21.32 -5.40
CA VAL A 45 3.62 21.49 -6.81
C VAL A 45 5.11 21.79 -6.95
N ASN A 46 5.67 22.64 -6.09
CA ASN A 46 7.11 22.90 -6.07
C ASN A 46 7.90 21.64 -5.68
N THR A 47 7.40 20.85 -4.73
CA THR A 47 8.01 19.57 -4.32
C THR A 47 8.09 18.59 -5.49
N VAL A 48 6.96 18.36 -6.17
CA VAL A 48 6.89 17.46 -7.32
C VAL A 48 7.82 17.93 -8.44
N GLY A 49 7.77 19.22 -8.78
CA GLY A 49 8.63 19.75 -9.84
C GLY A 49 10.12 19.72 -9.48
N TYR A 50 10.48 19.86 -8.21
CA TYR A 50 11.85 19.68 -7.74
C TYR A 50 12.36 18.26 -8.01
N TYR A 51 11.60 17.22 -7.63
CA TYR A 51 11.99 15.83 -7.88
C TYR A 51 11.97 15.46 -9.37
N MET A 52 11.07 16.06 -10.16
CA MET A 52 11.07 15.88 -11.62
C MET A 52 12.34 16.44 -12.28
N ASN A 53 12.87 17.56 -11.77
CA ASN A 53 14.10 18.16 -12.27
C ASN A 53 15.37 17.50 -11.71
N ASN A 54 15.26 16.77 -10.60
CA ASN A 54 16.36 16.11 -9.93
C ASN A 54 16.08 14.60 -9.77
N PRO A 55 16.06 13.82 -10.87
CA PRO A 55 15.65 12.41 -10.84
C PRO A 55 16.60 11.49 -10.05
N GLY A 56 17.81 11.96 -9.72
CA GLY A 56 18.76 11.24 -8.85
C GLY A 56 18.60 11.55 -7.36
N VAL A 57 17.67 12.43 -7.00
CA VAL A 57 17.38 12.77 -5.60
C VAL A 57 16.18 11.95 -5.15
N GLU A 58 16.41 11.06 -4.18
CA GLU A 58 15.35 10.27 -3.57
C GLU A 58 14.65 11.08 -2.46
N PRO A 59 13.32 10.97 -2.32
CA PRO A 59 12.62 11.52 -1.17
C PRO A 59 13.17 10.89 0.12
N ALA A 60 13.69 11.73 1.01
CA ALA A 60 14.21 11.25 2.29
C ALA A 60 13.10 11.21 3.34
N PHE A 61 12.96 10.08 4.01
CA PHE A 61 12.19 10.00 5.26
C PHE A 61 13.09 10.45 6.42
N LEU A 62 12.85 11.65 6.93
CA LEU A 62 13.56 12.18 8.08
C LEU A 62 12.95 11.62 9.37
N VAL A 63 13.69 10.76 10.05
CA VAL A 63 13.35 10.33 11.41
C VAL A 63 13.88 11.38 12.37
N VAL A 64 12.97 12.16 12.95
CA VAL A 64 13.30 13.25 13.87
C VAL A 64 13.05 12.79 15.30
N SER A 65 13.91 13.21 16.23
CA SER A 65 13.71 12.92 17.66
C SER A 65 12.49 13.66 18.23
N ASP A 66 11.82 13.05 19.22
CA ASP A 66 10.69 13.65 19.93
C ASP A 66 10.99 15.06 20.47
N GLU A 67 12.23 15.32 20.89
CA GLU A 67 12.64 16.64 21.39
C GLU A 67 12.60 17.71 20.30
N ASN A 68 13.00 17.35 19.07
CA ASN A 68 12.95 18.26 17.93
C ASN A 68 11.52 18.43 17.42
N LEU A 69 10.70 17.38 17.43
CA LEU A 69 9.27 17.47 17.12
C LEU A 69 8.54 18.42 18.07
N LYS A 70 8.81 18.34 19.38
CA LYS A 70 8.27 19.28 20.37
C LYS A 70 8.70 20.73 20.11
N LYS A 71 9.96 20.96 19.70
CA LYS A 71 10.44 22.31 19.32
C LYS A 71 9.78 22.83 18.05
N MET A 72 9.39 21.95 17.14
CA MET A 72 8.61 22.27 15.94
C MET A 72 7.11 22.49 16.24
N GLY A 73 6.70 22.38 17.50
CA GLY A 73 5.30 22.57 17.92
C GLY A 73 4.42 21.34 17.72
N VAL A 74 5.01 20.17 17.42
CA VAL A 74 4.27 18.91 17.33
C VAL A 74 4.09 18.36 18.76
N GLU A 75 2.83 18.35 19.21
CA GLU A 75 2.48 17.78 20.50
C GLU A 75 2.25 16.26 20.38
N ALA A 76 2.76 15.51 21.35
CA ALA A 76 2.47 14.09 21.41
C ALA A 76 0.96 13.89 21.68
N PRO A 77 0.30 12.97 20.97
CA PRO A 77 -1.11 12.70 21.19
C PRO A 77 -1.33 12.21 22.62
N THR A 78 -2.43 12.65 23.23
CA THR A 78 -2.80 12.22 24.58
C THR A 78 -3.20 10.74 24.58
N ALA A 79 -3.13 10.08 25.75
CA ALA A 79 -3.55 8.69 25.90
C ALA A 79 -5.02 8.49 25.49
N GLU A 80 -5.88 9.46 25.79
CA GLU A 80 -7.30 9.44 25.40
C GLU A 80 -7.49 9.52 23.87
N ALA A 81 -6.70 10.35 23.18
CA ALA A 81 -6.73 10.45 21.73
C ALA A 81 -6.24 9.15 21.05
N LEU A 82 -5.26 8.48 21.66
CA LEU A 82 -4.79 7.16 21.22
C LEU A 82 -5.88 6.09 21.41
N GLU A 83 -6.52 6.02 22.58
CA GLU A 83 -7.61 5.07 22.82
C GLU A 83 -8.80 5.27 21.88
N ALA A 84 -9.17 6.52 21.61
CA ALA A 84 -10.23 6.86 20.67
C ALA A 84 -9.90 6.40 19.24
N ASN A 85 -8.67 6.65 18.76
CA ASN A 85 -8.22 6.21 17.44
C ASN A 85 -8.15 4.68 17.32
N VAL A 86 -7.66 3.99 18.35
CA VAL A 86 -7.63 2.52 18.38
C VAL A 86 -9.05 1.96 18.35
N ARG A 87 -9.98 2.53 19.12
CA ARG A 87 -11.39 2.10 19.12
C ARG A 87 -12.05 2.33 17.75
N ALA A 88 -11.86 3.52 17.16
CA ALA A 88 -12.39 3.86 15.84
C ALA A 88 -11.84 2.91 14.75
N SER A 89 -10.56 2.57 14.83
CA SER A 89 -9.93 1.61 13.92
C SER A 89 -10.56 0.21 14.06
N VAL A 90 -10.73 -0.28 15.29
CA VAL A 90 -11.37 -1.59 15.55
C VAL A 90 -12.82 -1.62 15.07
N GLU A 91 -13.57 -0.53 15.25
CA GLU A 91 -14.93 -0.40 14.76
C GLU A 91 -15.00 -0.37 13.22
N ALA A 92 -14.09 0.37 12.57
CA ALA A 92 -13.96 0.38 11.12
C ALA A 92 -13.59 -1.01 10.56
N PHE A 93 -12.69 -1.74 11.21
CA PHE A 93 -12.37 -3.12 10.85
C PHE A 93 -13.58 -4.04 10.99
N LYS A 94 -14.35 -3.92 12.07
CA LYS A 94 -15.58 -4.71 12.26
C LYS A 94 -16.67 -4.37 11.23
N ALA A 95 -16.81 -3.09 10.88
CA ALA A 95 -17.74 -2.64 9.84
C ALA A 95 -17.32 -3.08 8.43
N GLY A 96 -16.01 -3.09 8.15
CA GLY A 96 -15.43 -3.60 6.91
C GLY A 96 -15.43 -5.13 6.80
N GLN A 97 -15.51 -5.84 7.94
CA GLN A 97 -15.81 -7.27 8.02
C GLN A 97 -17.32 -7.56 7.99
N ALA A 98 -18.10 -6.76 7.25
CA ALA A 98 -19.43 -7.19 6.86
C ALA A 98 -19.31 -8.61 6.27
N PRO A 99 -20.05 -9.62 6.77
CA PRO A 99 -19.92 -10.99 6.30
C PRO A 99 -20.09 -10.97 4.79
N SER A 100 -19.08 -11.46 4.08
CA SER A 100 -19.15 -11.53 2.62
C SER A 100 -20.43 -12.28 2.28
N GLY A 101 -21.26 -11.74 1.39
CA GLY A 101 -22.52 -12.38 0.96
C GLY A 101 -22.35 -13.77 0.29
N PHE A 102 -21.15 -14.35 0.34
CA PHE A 102 -20.85 -15.72 -0.06
C PHE A 102 -21.35 -16.79 0.92
N GLU A 103 -21.89 -16.40 2.07
CA GLU A 103 -22.64 -17.28 2.99
C GLU A 103 -24.09 -17.53 2.52
N ASP A 104 -24.55 -16.92 1.42
CA ASP A 104 -25.83 -17.26 0.81
C ASP A 104 -25.81 -18.75 0.43
N ALA A 105 -26.67 -19.52 1.10
CA ALA A 105 -26.83 -20.95 0.89
C ALA A 105 -26.84 -21.26 -0.62
N ARG A 106 -25.85 -22.04 -1.08
CA ARG A 106 -25.72 -22.45 -2.49
C ARG A 106 -27.10 -22.86 -2.98
N LYS A 107 -27.68 -22.06 -3.88
CA LYS A 107 -28.97 -22.40 -4.51
C LYS A 107 -28.84 -23.82 -5.05
N LYS A 108 -29.82 -24.68 -4.74
CA LYS A 108 -29.86 -26.08 -5.18
C LYS A 108 -29.45 -26.15 -6.64
N GLY A 109 -28.39 -26.92 -6.91
CA GLY A 109 -27.90 -27.14 -8.26
C GLY A 109 -29.05 -27.58 -9.15
N VAL A 110 -29.19 -26.94 -10.30
CA VAL A 110 -30.10 -27.41 -11.33
C VAL A 110 -29.51 -28.72 -11.85
N ASP A 111 -30.20 -29.83 -11.62
CA ASP A 111 -29.86 -31.12 -12.23
C ASP A 111 -30.07 -31.01 -13.74
N LEU A 112 -29.00 -30.66 -14.44
CA LEU A 112 -28.89 -30.91 -15.87
C LEU A 112 -28.71 -32.42 -16.02
N ALA A 113 -29.77 -33.11 -16.43
CA ALA A 113 -29.72 -34.50 -16.84
C ALA A 113 -28.78 -34.63 -18.06
N SER A 114 -27.48 -34.76 -17.78
CA SER A 114 -26.50 -35.26 -18.72
C SER A 114 -26.85 -36.72 -19.00
N GLN A 115 -27.18 -37.04 -20.26
CA GLN A 115 -27.16 -38.42 -20.71
C GLN A 115 -25.75 -38.95 -20.48
N GLY A 116 -25.62 -39.87 -19.50
CA GLY A 116 -24.35 -40.44 -19.08
C GLY A 116 -23.58 -41.05 -20.25
N GLY A 117 -22.49 -40.39 -20.64
CA GLY A 117 -21.40 -41.02 -21.37
C GLY A 117 -20.67 -41.96 -20.43
N LYS A 118 -20.37 -43.17 -20.91
CA LYS A 118 -19.66 -44.21 -20.12
C LYS A 118 -18.38 -43.64 -19.50
N PRO A 119 -18.09 -43.94 -18.22
CA PRO A 119 -16.81 -43.56 -17.62
C PRO A 119 -15.68 -44.23 -18.41
N VAL A 120 -14.69 -43.44 -18.82
CA VAL A 120 -13.45 -43.95 -19.40
C VAL A 120 -12.68 -44.62 -18.27
N GLU A 121 -12.50 -45.94 -18.35
CA GLU A 121 -11.59 -46.66 -17.46
C GLU A 121 -10.16 -46.19 -17.72
N THR A 122 -9.66 -45.29 -16.87
CA THR A 122 -8.25 -44.97 -16.82
C THR A 122 -7.52 -46.10 -16.11
N LYS A 123 -6.94 -47.03 -16.90
CA LYS A 123 -5.91 -47.92 -16.37
C LYS A 123 -4.71 -47.06 -15.98
N ALA A 124 -4.34 -47.10 -14.70
CA ALA A 124 -3.12 -46.49 -14.20
C ALA A 124 -1.93 -47.03 -15.02
N ASP A 125 -1.17 -46.12 -15.62
CA ASP A 125 0.06 -46.45 -16.34
C ASP A 125 1.16 -46.72 -15.30
N PRO A 126 1.67 -47.97 -15.17
CA PRO A 126 2.68 -48.32 -14.18
C PRO A 126 3.99 -47.52 -14.32
N GLY A 127 4.26 -46.97 -15.51
CA GLY A 127 5.45 -46.16 -15.75
C GLY A 127 5.40 -44.80 -15.04
N LEU A 128 4.20 -44.29 -14.74
CA LEU A 128 4.02 -43.00 -14.09
C LEU A 128 4.40 -43.06 -12.59
N ASP A 129 4.10 -44.18 -11.93
CA ASP A 129 4.43 -44.40 -10.52
C ASP A 129 5.93 -44.58 -10.29
N ASP A 130 6.64 -45.23 -11.23
CA ASP A 130 8.10 -45.36 -11.16
C ASP A 130 8.80 -44.03 -11.42
N ALA A 131 8.27 -43.17 -12.30
CA ALA A 131 8.78 -41.84 -12.53
C ALA A 131 8.65 -40.94 -11.27
N ILE A 132 7.51 -41.01 -10.57
CA ILE A 132 7.26 -40.26 -9.33
C ILE A 132 8.22 -40.69 -8.21
N LYS A 133 8.49 -42.00 -8.08
CA LYS A 133 9.45 -42.51 -7.08
C LYS A 133 10.89 -42.07 -7.38
N LYS A 134 11.29 -42.06 -8.65
CA LYS A 134 12.65 -41.66 -9.05
C LYS A 134 12.90 -40.17 -8.83
N GLY A 135 11.90 -39.32 -9.10
CA GLY A 135 12.00 -37.86 -8.92
C GLY A 135 12.10 -37.40 -7.46
N ARG A 136 11.68 -38.22 -6.49
CA ARG A 136 11.70 -37.86 -5.05
C ARG A 136 13.04 -38.08 -4.35
N THR A 137 14.04 -38.70 -4.98
CA THR A 137 15.29 -39.12 -4.29
C THR A 137 16.56 -38.36 -4.69
N THR A 138 16.48 -37.34 -5.54
CA THR A 138 17.65 -36.51 -5.90
C THR A 138 17.74 -35.22 -5.09
N LEU A 139 17.62 -35.34 -3.78
CA LEU A 139 18.26 -34.41 -2.84
C LEU A 139 19.06 -35.28 -1.86
N LYS A 140 20.31 -35.51 -2.22
CA LYS A 140 21.33 -36.07 -1.32
C LYS A 140 22.32 -34.94 -0.97
N PRO A 141 22.99 -35.06 0.18
CA PRO A 141 23.04 -34.11 1.28
C PRO A 141 24.07 -33.00 1.11
#